data_AF-A0A6M5YVV6-F1
#
_entry.id   AF-A0A6M5YVV6-F1
#
_cell.length_a   1.000
_cell.length_b   1.000
_cell.length_c   1.000
_cell.angle_alpha   90.00
_cell.angle_beta   90.00
_cell.angle_gamma   90.00
#
_symmetry.space_group_name_H-M   'P 1'
#
loop_
_entity.id
_entity.type
_entity.pdbx_description
1 polymer ?
#
loop_
_entity_poly.entity_id
_entity_poly.type
_entity_poly.pdbx_seq_one_letter_code
_entity_poly.pdbx_strand_id
1 'polypeptide(L)'
;MQKKMKEFRGMSDEQLSLALKDTEKHLFQLRFQSATDRLETPSEIRKAKRDIARIKTLQREKELAKLEGLPVDQLGTRIAALAAKEAANVPGKRTAHRQGARLTRFYAAKGGTLPVAPPPPPAAPVPVAAAPAKPEVKTDAKKPDAKKADAKKPGAAKGSGK
;
A
#
# COMPACT_ATOMS: atom_id res chain seq x y z
N MET A 1 16.47 4.35 -29.76
CA MET A 1 17.57 5.11 -29.11
C MET A 1 18.04 4.38 -27.84
N GLN A 2 19.34 4.29 -27.54
CA GLN A 2 19.84 3.74 -26.27
C GLN A 2 20.60 4.87 -25.55
N LYS A 3 20.01 5.45 -24.50
CA LYS A 3 20.71 6.47 -23.70
C LYS A 3 21.66 5.81 -22.69
N LYS A 4 22.87 6.36 -22.58
CA LYS A 4 23.89 5.89 -21.65
C LYS A 4 23.52 6.31 -20.22
N MET A 5 23.84 5.47 -19.24
CA MET A 5 23.47 5.72 -17.83
C MET A 5 24.02 7.05 -17.29
N LYS A 6 25.17 7.51 -17.80
CA LYS A 6 25.78 8.80 -17.45
C LYS A 6 24.85 9.99 -17.75
N GLU A 7 24.12 9.94 -18.86
CA GLU A 7 23.22 11.02 -19.27
C GLU A 7 22.04 11.17 -18.29
N PHE A 8 21.49 10.06 -17.82
CA PHE A 8 20.42 10.08 -16.83
C PHE A 8 20.88 10.55 -15.45
N ARG A 9 22.14 10.29 -15.07
CA ARG A 9 22.68 10.76 -13.78
C ARG A 9 22.80 12.29 -13.69
N GLY A 10 23.03 12.96 -14.82
CA GLY A 10 23.10 14.42 -14.89
C GLY A 10 21.75 15.14 -14.85
N MET A 11 20.62 14.41 -14.93
CA MET A 11 19.28 15.00 -14.96
C MET A 11 18.73 15.27 -13.55
N SER A 12 17.94 16.34 -13.43
CA SER A 12 17.15 16.61 -12.22
C SER A 12 16.03 15.58 -12.02
N ASP A 13 15.45 15.54 -10.81
CA ASP A 13 14.38 14.58 -10.49
C ASP A 13 13.14 14.78 -11.38
N GLU A 14 12.81 16.04 -11.65
CA GLU A 14 11.71 16.43 -12.54
C GLU A 14 11.99 16.03 -13.99
N GLN A 15 13.21 16.29 -14.48
CA GLN A 15 13.64 15.89 -15.81
C GLN A 15 13.62 14.36 -15.98
N LEU A 16 14.05 13.61 -14.97
CA LEU A 16 13.95 12.14 -14.98
C LEU A 16 12.49 11.68 -15.07
N SER A 17 11.57 12.36 -14.38
CA SER A 17 10.14 12.04 -14.43
C SER A 17 9.52 12.33 -15.80
N LEU A 18 9.92 13.42 -16.45
CA LEU A 18 9.49 13.77 -17.81
C LEU A 18 10.05 12.77 -18.83
N ALA A 19 11.35 12.50 -18.76
CA ALA A 19 12.02 11.53 -19.63
C ALA A 19 11.41 10.12 -19.50
N LEU A 20 10.99 9.72 -18.29
CA LEU A 20 10.27 8.48 -18.05
C LEU A 20 8.97 8.45 -18.85
N LYS A 21 8.14 9.49 -18.72
CA LYS A 21 6.84 9.58 -19.42
C LYS A 21 7.02 9.52 -20.94
N ASP A 22 8.01 10.23 -21.47
CA ASP A 22 8.27 10.24 -22.90
C ASP A 22 8.77 8.89 -23.41
N THR A 23 9.62 8.21 -22.63
CA THR A 23 10.10 6.86 -22.96
C THR A 23 8.97 5.82 -22.90
N GLU A 24 8.03 5.96 -21.96
CA GLU A 24 6.84 5.10 -21.86
C GLU A 24 5.89 5.30 -23.05
N LYS A 25 5.65 6.55 -23.47
CA LYS A 25 4.89 6.86 -24.70
C LYS A 25 5.56 6.26 -25.94
N HIS A 26 6.88 6.41 -26.06
CA HIS A 26 7.63 5.82 -27.16
C HIS A 26 7.53 4.29 -27.17
N LEU A 27 7.62 3.63 -26.02
CA LEU A 27 7.41 2.18 -25.92
C LEU A 27 5.99 1.78 -26.34
N PHE A 28 4.97 2.57 -26.01
CA PHE A 28 3.61 2.34 -26.45
C PHE A 28 3.49 2.44 -27.98
N GLN A 29 4.06 3.48 -28.59
CA GLN A 29 4.09 3.65 -30.04
C GLN A 29 4.78 2.46 -30.73
N LEU A 30 5.94 2.02 -30.21
CA LEU A 30 6.66 0.87 -30.74
C LEU A 30 5.87 -0.44 -30.62
N ARG A 31 5.12 -0.62 -29.52
CA ARG A 31 4.24 -1.78 -29.35
C ARG A 31 3.08 -1.75 -30.34
N PHE A 32 2.52 -0.57 -30.61
CA PHE A 32 1.46 -0.40 -31.61
C PHE A 32 1.98 -0.71 -33.02
N GLN A 33 3.16 -0.19 -33.38
CA GLN A 33 3.82 -0.49 -34.66
C GLN A 33 4.19 -1.98 -34.80
N SER A 34 4.58 -2.63 -33.70
CA SER A 34 4.85 -4.07 -33.67
C SER A 34 3.61 -4.91 -33.88
N ALA A 35 2.42 -4.44 -33.51
CA ALA A 35 1.16 -5.16 -33.69
C ALA A 35 0.63 -5.02 -35.14
N THR A 36 1.12 -4.04 -35.90
CA THR A 36 0.73 -3.80 -37.29
C THR A 36 1.77 -4.33 -38.29
N ASP A 37 2.71 -5.17 -37.83
CA ASP A 37 3.80 -5.79 -38.61
C ASP A 37 4.66 -4.83 -39.46
N ARG A 38 4.68 -3.53 -39.09
CA ARG A 38 5.49 -2.48 -39.75
C ARG A 38 6.75 -2.10 -38.97
N LEU A 39 7.23 -2.97 -38.09
CA LEU A 39 8.35 -2.65 -37.23
C LEU A 39 9.68 -3.02 -37.90
N GLU A 40 10.39 -2.02 -38.43
CA GLU A 40 11.70 -2.23 -39.09
C GLU A 40 12.77 -2.78 -38.14
N THR A 41 12.68 -2.48 -36.83
CA THR A 41 13.71 -2.88 -35.85
C THR A 41 13.14 -3.35 -34.49
N PRO A 42 12.89 -4.66 -34.28
CA PRO A 42 12.37 -5.20 -33.01
C PRO A 42 13.29 -5.00 -31.80
N SER A 43 14.57 -4.72 -32.05
CA SER A 43 15.56 -4.37 -31.03
C SER A 43 15.22 -3.08 -30.27
N GLU A 44 14.44 -2.17 -30.85
CA GLU A 44 14.12 -0.89 -30.22
C GLU A 44 13.18 -1.02 -29.02
N ILE A 45 12.25 -1.98 -29.07
CA ILE A 45 11.38 -2.30 -27.93
C ILE A 45 12.23 -2.72 -26.72
N ARG A 46 13.26 -3.54 -26.95
CA ARG A 46 14.18 -3.97 -25.88
C ARG A 46 14.99 -2.79 -25.34
N LYS A 47 15.46 -1.88 -26.20
CA LYS A 47 16.20 -0.67 -25.79
C LYS A 47 15.32 0.25 -24.93
N ALA A 48 14.10 0.55 -25.38
CA ALA A 48 13.16 1.40 -24.64
C ALA A 48 12.81 0.83 -23.25
N LYS A 49 12.59 -0.50 -23.13
CA LYS A 49 12.38 -1.17 -21.84
C LYS A 49 13.58 -1.00 -20.89
N ARG A 50 14.81 -1.14 -21.40
CA ARG A 50 16.03 -0.95 -20.59
C ARG A 50 16.18 0.49 -20.12
N ASP A 51 15.84 1.46 -20.97
CA ASP A 51 15.94 2.87 -20.62
C ASP A 51 14.94 3.24 -19.52
N ILE A 52 13.70 2.74 -19.58
CA ILE A 52 12.71 2.88 -18.48
C ILE A 52 13.25 2.27 -17.18
N ALA A 53 13.84 1.06 -17.25
CA ALA A 53 14.39 0.40 -16.08
C ALA A 53 15.52 1.25 -15.44
N ARG A 54 16.46 1.77 -16.26
CA ARG A 54 17.55 2.63 -15.77
C ARG A 54 17.03 3.89 -15.09
N ILE A 55 16.04 4.57 -15.67
CA ILE A 55 15.46 5.78 -15.07
C ILE A 55 14.81 5.45 -13.72
N LYS A 56 14.03 4.36 -13.64
CA LYS A 56 13.39 3.92 -12.39
C LYS A 56 14.42 3.54 -11.33
N THR A 57 15.51 2.89 -11.71
CA THR A 57 16.62 2.59 -10.79
C THR A 57 17.27 3.86 -10.24
N LEU A 58 17.54 4.87 -11.07
CA LEU A 58 18.12 6.13 -10.60
C LEU A 58 17.18 6.92 -9.69
N GLN A 59 15.88 6.97 -10.01
CA GLN A 59 14.88 7.54 -9.11
C GLN A 59 14.89 6.82 -7.76
N ARG A 60 15.00 5.48 -7.79
CA ARG A 60 15.10 4.68 -6.58
C ARG A 60 16.37 4.96 -5.79
N GLU A 61 17.54 5.02 -6.43
CA GLU A 61 18.81 5.37 -5.78
C GLU A 61 18.72 6.74 -5.07
N LYS A 62 18.16 7.74 -5.75
CA LYS A 62 17.95 9.08 -5.15
C LYS A 62 16.98 9.07 -3.98
N GLU A 63 15.89 8.31 -4.07
CA GLU A 63 14.98 8.13 -2.93
C GLU A 63 15.69 7.49 -1.74
N LEU A 64 16.54 6.49 -1.99
CA LEU A 64 17.29 5.81 -0.93
C LEU A 64 18.28 6.77 -0.26
N ALA A 65 19.03 7.54 -1.04
CA ALA A 65 19.93 8.57 -0.50
C ALA A 65 19.17 9.62 0.33
N LYS A 66 17.98 10.04 -0.11
CA LYS A 66 17.12 10.94 0.68
C LYS A 66 16.70 10.30 2.00
N LEU A 67 16.30 9.03 1.99
CA LEU A 67 15.89 8.30 3.20
C LEU A 67 17.04 8.08 4.19
N GLU A 68 18.26 7.85 3.71
CA GLU A 68 19.46 7.74 4.54
C GLU A 68 19.80 9.06 5.25
N GLY A 69 19.53 10.20 4.62
CA GLY A 69 19.73 11.52 5.22
C GLY A 69 18.70 11.90 6.30
N LEU A 70 17.58 11.19 6.42
CA LEU A 70 16.53 11.55 7.40
C LEU A 70 16.90 11.13 8.84
N PRO A 71 16.52 11.93 9.85
CA PRO A 71 16.67 11.57 11.26
C PRO A 71 15.71 10.43 11.66
N VAL A 72 16.12 9.63 12.63
CA VAL A 72 15.45 8.39 13.06
C VAL A 72 14.03 8.65 13.57
N ASP A 73 13.80 9.79 14.23
CA ASP A 73 12.50 10.17 14.80
C ASP A 73 11.43 10.41 13.72
N GLN A 74 11.82 10.99 12.59
CA GLN A 74 10.92 11.22 11.45
C GLN A 74 10.57 9.93 10.72
N LEU A 75 11.45 8.92 10.76
CA LEU A 75 11.16 7.60 10.20
C LEU A 75 10.17 6.83 11.08
N GLY A 76 10.33 6.89 12.41
CA GLY A 76 9.43 6.25 13.37
C GLY A 76 7.99 6.77 13.29
N THR A 77 7.82 8.09 13.26
CA THR A 77 6.49 8.74 13.09
C THR A 77 5.83 8.37 11.77
N ARG A 78 6.59 8.27 10.66
CA ARG A 78 6.05 7.80 9.37
C ARG A 78 5.66 6.33 9.37
N ILE A 79 6.44 5.46 10.03
CA ILE A 79 6.09 4.04 10.19
C ILE A 79 4.78 3.92 10.97
N ALA A 80 4.64 4.63 12.08
CA ALA A 80 3.41 4.64 12.89
C ALA A 80 2.20 5.16 12.10
N ALA A 81 2.36 6.24 11.33
CA ALA A 81 1.29 6.78 10.49
C ALA A 81 0.86 5.82 9.36
N LEU A 82 1.80 5.07 8.77
CA LEU A 82 1.48 4.04 7.76
C LEU A 82 0.80 2.82 8.39
N ALA A 83 1.28 2.37 9.56
CA ALA A 83 0.64 1.30 10.32
C ALA A 83 -0.81 1.67 10.73
N ALA A 84 -1.05 2.92 11.11
CA ALA A 84 -2.40 3.41 11.42
C ALA A 84 -3.33 3.36 10.18
N LYS A 85 -2.82 3.68 8.99
CA LYS A 85 -3.59 3.56 7.72
C LYS A 85 -3.91 2.12 7.35
N GLU A 86 -3.02 1.19 7.68
CA GLU A 86 -3.26 -0.25 7.52
C GLU A 86 -4.35 -0.75 8.48
N ALA A 87 -4.27 -0.34 9.75
CA ALA A 87 -5.27 -0.67 10.77
C ALA A 87 -6.67 -0.10 10.43
N ALA A 88 -6.74 1.11 9.86
CA ALA A 88 -7.99 1.76 9.45
C ALA A 88 -8.61 1.20 8.15
N ASN A 89 -7.99 0.21 7.50
CA ASN A 89 -8.50 -0.50 6.31
C ASN A 89 -8.93 0.41 5.14
N VAL A 90 -8.24 1.55 5.00
CA VAL A 90 -8.52 2.59 3.99
C VAL A 90 -8.12 2.10 2.59
N PRO A 91 -8.78 2.55 1.50
CA PRO A 91 -8.30 2.31 0.13
C PRO A 91 -6.82 2.72 -0.01
N GLY A 92 -5.99 1.81 -0.52
CA GLY A 92 -4.53 2.00 -0.58
C GLY A 92 -3.73 1.27 0.52
N LYS A 93 -4.35 0.46 1.39
CA LYS A 93 -3.64 -0.32 2.42
C LYS A 93 -2.45 -1.15 1.90
N ARG A 94 -2.53 -1.68 0.67
CA ARG A 94 -1.45 -2.46 0.06
C ARG A 94 -0.20 -1.64 -0.25
N THR A 95 -0.39 -0.38 -0.65
CA THR A 95 0.75 0.52 -0.90
C THR A 95 1.31 1.04 0.41
N ALA A 96 0.46 1.30 1.41
CA ALA A 96 0.88 1.64 2.78
C ALA A 96 1.74 0.52 3.39
N HIS A 97 1.30 -0.74 3.34
CA HIS A 97 2.07 -1.91 3.81
C HIS A 97 3.43 -2.02 3.16
N ARG A 98 3.51 -1.85 1.83
CA ARG A 98 4.79 -1.89 1.11
C ARG A 98 5.72 -0.73 1.51
N GLN A 99 5.16 0.46 1.77
CA GLN A 99 5.91 1.63 2.23
C GLN A 99 6.39 1.45 3.67
N GLY A 100 5.52 0.97 4.57
CA GLY A 100 5.82 0.69 5.98
C GLY A 100 6.95 -0.32 6.10
N ALA A 101 6.82 -1.48 5.45
CA ALA A 101 7.87 -2.51 5.45
C ALA A 101 9.21 -2.01 4.88
N ARG A 102 9.19 -1.10 3.90
CA ARG A 102 10.42 -0.46 3.39
C ARG A 102 11.04 0.42 4.47
N LEU A 103 10.27 1.31 5.10
CA LEU A 103 10.76 2.24 6.12
C LEU A 103 11.25 1.52 7.38
N THR A 104 10.57 0.46 7.81
CA THR A 104 11.01 -0.37 8.95
C THR A 104 12.41 -0.94 8.73
N ARG A 105 12.76 -1.34 7.50
CA ARG A 105 14.12 -1.81 7.18
C ARG A 105 15.17 -0.70 7.30
N PHE A 106 14.88 0.52 6.84
CA PHE A 106 15.78 1.67 6.98
C PHE A 106 15.94 2.11 8.44
N TYR A 107 14.84 2.06 9.19
CA TYR A 107 14.81 2.40 10.60
C TYR A 107 15.62 1.41 11.45
N ALA A 108 15.45 0.10 11.20
CA ALA A 108 16.25 -0.94 11.82
C ALA A 108 17.74 -0.84 11.46
N ALA A 109 18.07 -0.54 10.19
CA ALA A 109 19.45 -0.34 9.74
C ALA A 109 20.14 0.86 10.41
N LYS A 110 19.38 1.90 10.79
CA LYS A 110 19.89 3.05 11.56
C LYS A 110 19.95 2.82 13.08
N GLY A 111 19.68 1.60 13.56
CA GLY A 111 19.70 1.27 14.98
C GLY A 111 18.50 1.82 15.76
N GLY A 112 17.45 2.28 15.07
CA GLY A 112 16.20 2.67 15.72
C GLY A 112 15.50 1.46 16.30
N THR A 113 15.28 1.45 17.61
CA THR A 113 14.35 0.52 18.27
C THR A 113 12.95 1.08 18.09
N LEU A 114 12.07 0.34 17.39
CA LEU A 114 10.69 0.79 17.24
C LEU A 114 10.16 1.02 18.65
N PRO A 115 9.39 2.09 18.93
CA PRO A 115 8.74 2.23 20.22
C PRO A 115 7.74 1.08 20.33
N VAL A 116 8.21 -0.06 20.81
CA VAL A 116 7.40 -1.11 21.37
C VAL A 116 6.75 -0.41 22.53
N ALA A 117 5.46 -0.09 22.37
CA ALA A 117 4.62 0.26 23.50
C ALA A 117 4.96 -0.76 24.61
N PRO A 118 5.21 -0.30 25.85
CA PRO A 118 5.58 -1.21 26.94
C PRO A 118 4.63 -2.41 26.85
N PRO A 119 5.16 -3.65 26.90
CA PRO A 119 4.30 -4.83 26.84
C PRO A 119 3.13 -4.55 27.79
N PRO A 120 1.86 -4.73 27.36
CA PRO A 120 0.75 -4.54 28.27
C PRO A 120 1.12 -5.32 29.54
N PRO A 121 1.07 -4.69 30.73
CA PRO A 121 1.48 -5.35 31.96
C PRO A 121 0.84 -6.73 31.96
N PRO A 122 1.59 -7.81 32.30
CA PRO A 122 1.07 -9.16 32.21
C PRO A 122 -0.31 -9.14 32.86
N ALA A 123 -1.33 -9.43 32.04
CA ALA A 123 -2.71 -9.38 32.49
C ALA A 123 -2.75 -10.13 33.82
N ALA A 124 -3.15 -9.42 34.89
CA ALA A 124 -3.29 -10.00 36.21
C ALA A 124 -4.00 -11.35 36.06
N PRO A 125 -3.55 -12.40 36.78
CA PRO A 125 -4.02 -13.75 36.56
C PRO A 125 -5.54 -13.75 36.59
N VAL A 126 -6.14 -14.04 35.44
CA VAL A 126 -7.56 -14.36 35.33
C VAL A 126 -7.81 -15.49 36.33
N PRO A 127 -8.65 -15.30 37.36
CA PRO A 127 -8.91 -16.36 38.31
C PRO A 127 -9.64 -17.49 37.58
N VAL A 128 -8.94 -18.61 37.44
CA VAL A 128 -9.47 -19.86 36.92
C VAL A 128 -10.51 -20.38 37.91
N ALA A 129 -11.76 -20.43 37.43
CA ALA A 129 -12.84 -21.33 37.79
C ALA A 129 -12.81 -21.99 39.20
N ALA A 130 -13.70 -21.51 40.07
CA ALA A 130 -14.31 -22.36 41.09
C ALA A 130 -15.77 -22.64 40.66
N ALA A 131 -16.01 -23.85 40.18
CA ALA A 131 -17.32 -24.50 40.16
C ALA A 131 -17.22 -25.72 41.09
N PRO A 132 -18.32 -26.39 41.56
CA PRO A 132 -19.75 -26.09 41.43
C PRO A 132 -20.55 -26.30 42.76
N ALA A 133 -21.78 -25.77 42.85
CA ALA A 133 -22.83 -26.35 43.73
C ALA A 133 -24.22 -26.12 43.10
N LYS A 134 -25.06 -27.16 43.19
CA LYS A 134 -26.29 -27.41 42.42
C LYS A 134 -27.55 -26.67 42.99
N PRO A 135 -28.81 -27.04 42.65
CA PRO A 135 -29.71 -26.21 41.84
C PRO A 135 -31.04 -25.86 42.54
N GLU A 136 -31.63 -24.70 42.27
CA GLU A 136 -33.04 -24.48 42.63
C GLU A 136 -33.89 -23.99 41.46
N VAL A 137 -34.92 -24.79 41.24
CA VAL A 137 -36.02 -24.68 40.28
C VAL A 137 -37.14 -23.89 40.95
N LYS A 138 -37.73 -22.92 40.23
CA LYS A 138 -39.15 -22.47 40.25
C LYS A 138 -39.25 -21.21 39.37
N THR A 139 -39.81 -21.24 38.17
CA THR A 139 -41.22 -21.38 37.72
C THR A 139 -41.73 -20.05 37.16
N ASP A 140 -42.39 -20.14 36.00
CA ASP A 140 -43.41 -19.26 35.44
C ASP A 140 -43.01 -17.84 34.97
N ALA A 141 -43.05 -17.62 33.65
CA ALA A 141 -44.23 -17.02 33.01
C ALA A 141 -43.96 -16.57 31.55
N LYS A 142 -44.73 -17.20 30.64
CA LYS A 142 -45.47 -16.53 29.55
C LYS A 142 -44.70 -15.96 28.35
N LYS A 143 -44.62 -16.79 27.31
CA LYS A 143 -44.57 -16.36 25.90
C LYS A 143 -45.94 -15.81 25.48
N PRO A 144 -45.99 -14.82 24.58
CA PRO A 144 -46.75 -15.09 23.37
C PRO A 144 -46.05 -14.66 22.08
N ASP A 145 -46.20 -15.52 21.09
CA ASP A 145 -45.89 -15.37 19.68
C ASP A 145 -46.57 -14.16 19.02
N ALA A 146 -45.86 -13.47 18.11
CA ALA A 146 -46.46 -12.93 16.88
C ALA A 146 -45.42 -12.45 15.84
N LYS A 147 -45.44 -13.16 14.70
CA LYS A 147 -45.40 -12.67 13.31
C LYS A 147 -44.21 -11.85 12.77
N LYS A 148 -43.46 -12.56 11.91
CA LYS A 148 -42.92 -12.10 10.61
C LYS A 148 -43.78 -11.02 9.92
N ALA A 149 -43.13 -9.97 9.44
CA ALA A 149 -43.62 -9.19 8.29
C ALA A 149 -42.43 -8.68 7.45
N ASP A 150 -42.36 -9.22 6.23
CA ASP A 150 -41.63 -8.71 5.07
C ASP A 150 -41.91 -7.22 4.79
N ALA A 151 -40.88 -6.45 4.47
CA ALA A 151 -41.02 -5.13 3.82
C ALA A 151 -39.85 -4.80 2.90
N LYS A 152 -39.94 -5.35 1.68
CA LYS A 152 -39.96 -4.62 0.40
C LYS A 152 -38.98 -3.44 0.21
N LYS A 153 -37.99 -3.71 -0.64
CA LYS A 153 -37.17 -2.76 -1.40
C LYS A 153 -38.02 -1.95 -2.41
N PRO A 154 -37.75 -0.66 -2.62
CA PRO A 154 -37.79 -0.05 -3.95
C PRO A 154 -36.43 0.62 -4.24
N GLY A 155 -35.93 0.76 -5.47
CA GLY A 155 -36.61 0.95 -6.74
C GLY A 155 -36.10 2.27 -7.33
N ALA A 156 -35.34 2.16 -8.41
CA ALA A 156 -34.62 3.20 -9.17
C ALA A 156 -35.27 4.59 -9.30
N ALA A 157 -34.43 5.63 -9.33
CA ALA A 157 -34.71 6.87 -10.05
C ALA A 157 -33.43 7.33 -10.78
N LYS A 158 -33.45 7.22 -12.11
CA LYS A 158 -32.59 7.97 -13.03
C LYS A 158 -33.02 9.43 -12.98
N GLY A 159 -32.07 10.35 -12.81
CA GLY A 159 -32.29 11.79 -12.91
C GLY A 159 -31.21 12.42 -13.79
N SER A 160 -31.57 12.66 -15.04
CA SER A 160 -30.87 13.46 -16.03
C SER A 160 -31.13 14.95 -15.80
N GLY A 161 -30.12 15.80 -16.04
CA GLY A 161 -30.25 17.26 -16.16
C GLY A 161 -29.02 17.97 -15.57
N LYS A 162 -28.35 18.90 -16.23
CA LYS A 162 -28.51 19.54 -17.54
C LYS A 162 -27.13 20.04 -17.95
#